data_AF-A0A2A4WNV6-F1
#
_entry.id   AF-A0A2A4WNV6-F1
#
_cell.length_a   1.000
_cell.length_b   1.000
_cell.length_c   1.000
_cell.angle_alpha   90.00
_cell.angle_beta   90.00
_cell.angle_gamma   90.00
#
_symmetry.space_group_name_H-M   'P 1'
#
loop_
_entity.id
_entity.type
_entity.pdbx_description
1 polymer ?
#
loop_
_entity_poly.entity_id
_entity_poly.type
_entity_poly.pdbx_seq_one_letter_code
_entity_poly.pdbx_strand_id
1 'polypeptide(L)'
;MSIKIILILTLALLVGCAEKRDIVKKLEHPECSGVERWATNMAFVKLKNAGITSNESLDFHKTKTTRLASENIGNNLYTQIHFIVFTEKSGKKIEVVTKNMASNEECSMSDVEVFVISRVISK
;
A
#
# COMPACT_ATOMS: atom_id res chain seq x y z
N MET A 1 11.35 24.03 76.33
CA MET A 1 12.62 23.41 75.87
C MET A 1 12.38 21.90 75.97
N SER A 2 12.17 21.13 74.90
CA SER A 2 12.71 21.21 73.55
C SER A 2 11.70 20.74 72.49
N ILE A 3 11.71 21.50 71.41
CA ILE A 3 11.05 21.29 70.14
C ILE A 3 11.60 20.03 69.47
N LYS A 4 10.72 19.23 68.84
CA LYS A 4 10.93 18.66 67.50
C LYS A 4 9.62 18.08 66.95
N ILE A 5 8.85 18.99 66.36
CA ILE A 5 8.03 18.77 65.17
C ILE A 5 8.91 18.11 64.10
N ILE A 6 8.46 17.02 63.48
CA ILE A 6 8.90 16.39 62.22
C ILE A 6 8.27 14.98 62.22
N LEU A 7 7.62 14.43 61.20
CA LEU A 7 7.38 14.88 59.84
C LEU A 7 6.52 13.78 59.18
N ILE A 8 5.39 14.15 58.59
CA ILE A 8 4.81 13.56 57.37
C ILE A 8 4.27 12.11 57.50
N LEU A 9 3.02 12.03 57.96
CA LEU A 9 2.01 11.20 57.28
C LEU A 9 1.76 11.84 55.91
N THR A 10 2.26 11.26 54.82
CA THR A 10 1.60 11.35 53.50
C THR A 10 2.25 10.44 52.46
N LEU A 11 1.37 9.77 51.71
CA LEU A 11 1.55 9.36 50.32
C LEU A 11 2.37 8.09 50.02
N ALA A 12 1.76 6.94 50.29
CA ALA A 12 2.07 5.69 49.58
C ALA A 12 0.78 5.03 49.06
N LEU A 13 0.03 5.76 48.23
CA LEU A 13 -1.08 5.21 47.43
C LEU A 13 -1.12 5.89 46.06
N LEU A 14 -0.05 5.70 45.29
CA LEU A 14 -0.10 5.76 43.84
C LEU A 14 0.66 4.54 43.34
N VAL A 15 0.10 3.35 43.60
CA VAL A 15 0.42 2.16 42.81
C VAL A 15 0.11 2.55 41.37
N GLY A 16 1.17 2.72 40.59
CA GLY A 16 1.07 3.10 39.20
C GLY A 16 0.19 2.11 38.45
N CYS A 17 -0.93 2.58 37.94
CA CYS A 17 -1.46 2.06 36.69
C CYS A 17 -0.73 2.80 35.57
N ALA A 18 0.57 2.51 35.39
CA ALA A 18 1.18 2.72 34.09
C ALA A 18 0.58 1.67 33.15
N GLU A 19 -0.60 1.98 32.64
CA GLU A 19 -1.22 1.22 31.57
C GLU A 19 -0.22 1.23 30.41
N LYS A 20 0.41 0.08 30.15
CA LYS A 20 1.18 -0.11 28.92
C LYS A 20 0.18 0.12 27.80
N ARG A 21 0.25 1.28 27.17
CA ARG A 21 -0.34 1.48 25.85
C ARG A 21 0.47 0.57 24.95
N ASP A 22 -0.02 -0.64 24.74
CA ASP A 22 0.42 -1.45 23.63
C ASP A 22 0.13 -0.63 22.37
N ILE A 23 1.19 -0.06 21.81
CA ILE A 23 1.13 0.61 20.52
C ILE A 23 0.76 -0.52 19.56
N VAL A 24 -0.52 -0.61 19.19
CA VAL A 24 -0.97 -1.51 18.13
C VAL A 24 -0.17 -1.11 16.90
N LYS A 25 0.92 -1.84 16.63
CA LYS A 25 1.70 -1.65 15.42
C LYS A 25 0.74 -1.99 14.28
N LYS A 26 0.19 -0.95 13.66
CA LYS A 26 -0.60 -1.09 12.44
C LYS A 26 0.22 -2.01 11.53
N LEU A 27 -0.37 -3.11 11.11
CA LEU A 27 0.31 -4.04 10.22
C LEU A 27 0.57 -3.28 8.92
N GLU A 28 1.77 -2.74 8.78
CA GLU A 28 2.15 -2.00 7.58
C GLU A 28 2.20 -3.01 6.43
N HIS A 29 1.47 -2.67 5.38
CA HIS A 29 1.37 -3.45 4.16
C HIS A 29 2.30 -2.80 3.12
N PRO A 30 2.96 -3.60 2.26
CA PRO A 30 4.01 -3.09 1.40
C PRO A 30 3.51 -1.99 0.44
N GLU A 31 4.25 -0.90 0.34
CA GLU A 31 3.93 0.21 -0.57
C GLU A 31 4.48 -0.03 -1.97
N CYS A 32 3.80 -0.89 -2.73
CA CYS A 32 4.15 -1.27 -4.10
C CYS A 32 3.36 -0.52 -5.19
N SER A 33 2.66 0.55 -4.83
CA SER A 33 1.99 1.43 -5.79
C SER A 33 2.93 2.49 -6.35
N GLY A 34 2.78 2.79 -7.64
CA GLY A 34 3.54 3.83 -8.34
C GLY A 34 3.81 3.47 -9.79
N VAL A 35 4.10 4.49 -10.60
CA VAL A 35 4.33 4.32 -12.05
C VAL A 35 5.53 3.43 -12.33
N GLU A 36 6.60 3.59 -11.55
CA GLU A 36 7.83 2.80 -11.67
C GLU A 36 7.83 1.49 -10.85
N ARG A 37 6.67 1.06 -10.36
CA ARG A 37 6.55 -0.15 -9.53
C ARG A 37 6.22 -1.38 -10.38
N TRP A 38 6.54 -2.55 -9.84
CA TRP A 38 6.41 -3.85 -10.49
C TRP A 38 5.07 -4.05 -11.21
N ALA A 39 3.96 -3.81 -10.50
CA ALA A 39 2.62 -3.98 -11.05
C ALA A 39 2.37 -3.12 -12.31
N THR A 40 2.81 -1.86 -12.30
CA THR A 40 2.62 -0.93 -13.43
C THR A 40 3.51 -1.28 -14.60
N ASN A 41 4.79 -1.56 -14.35
CA ASN A 41 5.74 -1.91 -15.40
C ASN A 41 5.34 -3.20 -16.11
N MET A 42 4.94 -4.23 -15.35
CA MET A 42 4.49 -5.49 -15.94
C MET A 42 3.15 -5.37 -16.67
N ALA A 43 2.23 -4.56 -16.15
CA ALA A 43 0.99 -4.26 -16.88
C ALA A 43 1.28 -3.59 -18.22
N PHE A 44 2.18 -2.60 -18.26
CA PHE A 44 2.59 -1.97 -19.51
C PHE A 44 3.21 -2.98 -20.48
N VAL A 45 4.14 -3.83 -20.01
CA VAL A 45 4.77 -4.85 -20.84
C VAL A 45 3.72 -5.80 -21.45
N LYS A 46 2.78 -6.30 -20.65
CA LYS A 46 1.73 -7.22 -21.12
C LYS A 46 0.78 -6.54 -22.11
N LEU A 47 0.39 -5.29 -21.87
CA LEU A 47 -0.43 -4.49 -22.80
C LEU A 47 0.28 -4.25 -24.14
N LYS A 48 1.57 -3.93 -24.10
CA LYS A 48 2.40 -3.76 -25.30
C LYS A 48 2.50 -5.05 -26.09
N ASN A 49 2.78 -6.17 -25.43
CA ASN A 49 2.88 -7.48 -26.08
C ASN A 49 1.54 -7.93 -26.68
N ALA A 50 0.41 -7.47 -26.14
CA ALA A 50 -0.93 -7.69 -26.69
C ALA A 50 -1.30 -6.71 -27.83
N GLY A 51 -0.42 -5.77 -28.19
CA GLY A 51 -0.69 -4.77 -29.24
C GLY A 51 -1.72 -3.70 -28.85
N ILE A 52 -2.03 -3.53 -27.56
CA ILE A 52 -3.02 -2.57 -27.08
C ILE A 52 -2.45 -1.15 -27.03
N THR A 53 -1.15 -1.02 -26.81
CA THR A 53 -0.44 0.27 -26.70
C THR A 53 1.07 0.09 -26.98
N SER A 54 1.85 1.17 -26.96
CA SER A 54 3.29 1.14 -27.20
C SER A 54 4.05 2.19 -26.37
N ASN A 55 5.39 2.19 -26.44
CA ASN A 55 6.20 3.21 -25.76
C ASN A 55 5.95 4.61 -26.36
N GLU A 56 5.70 4.66 -27.67
CA GLU A 56 5.54 5.89 -28.43
C GLU A 56 4.19 6.54 -28.16
N SER A 57 3.15 5.73 -27.92
CA SER A 57 1.79 6.21 -27.66
C SER A 57 1.58 6.66 -26.21
N LEU A 58 2.23 6.03 -25.22
CA LEU A 58 2.01 6.34 -23.81
C LEU A 58 2.67 7.63 -23.32
N ASP A 59 1.99 8.26 -22.36
CA ASP A 59 2.48 9.36 -21.54
C ASP A 59 2.59 8.88 -20.08
N PHE A 60 3.77 8.38 -19.69
CA PHE A 60 4.00 7.83 -18.36
C PHE A 60 3.80 8.86 -17.24
N HIS A 61 4.00 10.16 -17.51
CA HIS A 61 3.75 11.21 -16.52
C HIS A 61 2.27 11.36 -16.16
N LYS A 62 1.37 10.91 -17.05
CA LYS A 62 -0.07 10.89 -16.81
C LYS A 62 -0.58 9.53 -16.35
N THR A 63 0.29 8.54 -16.22
CA THR A 63 -0.07 7.22 -15.69
C THR A 63 -0.31 7.32 -14.19
N LYS A 64 -1.38 6.69 -13.72
CA LYS A 64 -1.72 6.65 -12.29
C LYS A 64 -1.93 5.22 -11.84
N THR A 65 -1.32 4.88 -10.71
CA THR A 65 -1.45 3.57 -10.07
C THR A 65 -2.02 3.77 -8.68
N THR A 66 -3.12 3.11 -8.37
CA THR A 66 -3.82 3.18 -7.08
C THR A 66 -3.98 1.77 -6.51
N ARG A 67 -3.49 1.53 -5.28
CA ARG A 67 -3.77 0.28 -4.57
C ARG A 67 -5.26 0.23 -4.21
N LEU A 68 -5.95 -0.80 -4.67
CA LEU A 68 -7.33 -1.09 -4.28
C LEU A 68 -7.38 -1.99 -3.04
N ALA A 69 -6.48 -2.97 -2.97
CA ALA A 69 -6.43 -3.91 -1.85
C ALA A 69 -4.99 -4.39 -1.58
N SER A 70 -4.72 -4.75 -0.32
CA SER A 70 -3.51 -5.44 0.10
C SER A 70 -3.88 -6.42 1.21
N GLU A 71 -4.12 -7.67 0.84
CA GLU A 71 -4.49 -8.74 1.76
C GLU A 71 -3.25 -9.46 2.25
N ASN A 72 -3.05 -9.58 3.57
CA ASN A 72 -2.00 -10.42 4.12
C ASN A 72 -2.42 -11.90 4.04
N ILE A 73 -1.61 -12.71 3.36
CA ILE A 73 -1.84 -14.15 3.17
C ILE A 73 -0.86 -15.02 3.99
N GLY A 74 -0.13 -14.42 4.93
CA GLY A 74 0.81 -15.07 5.84
C GLY A 74 2.27 -14.90 5.44
N ASN A 75 3.19 -15.16 6.37
CA ASN A 75 4.64 -15.19 6.12
C ASN A 75 5.20 -13.95 5.38
N ASN A 76 4.75 -12.75 5.78
CA ASN A 76 5.18 -11.49 5.17
C ASN A 76 4.85 -11.39 3.66
N LEU A 77 3.77 -12.04 3.25
CA LEU A 77 3.32 -12.09 1.86
C LEU A 77 1.91 -11.53 1.76
N TYR A 78 1.70 -10.72 0.72
CA TYR A 78 0.49 -9.94 0.55
C TYR A 78 0.00 -10.05 -0.89
N THR A 79 -1.27 -10.37 -1.10
CA THR A 79 -1.90 -10.21 -2.41
C THR A 79 -2.31 -8.75 -2.57
N GLN A 80 -1.75 -8.08 -3.58
CA GLN A 80 -2.09 -6.70 -3.89
C GLN A 80 -2.87 -6.59 -5.19
N ILE A 81 -3.89 -5.73 -5.14
CA ILE A 81 -4.71 -5.37 -6.28
C ILE A 81 -4.49 -3.90 -6.57
N HIS A 82 -4.14 -3.57 -7.82
CA HIS A 82 -3.96 -2.19 -8.24
C HIS A 82 -4.92 -1.83 -9.37
N PHE A 83 -5.47 -0.63 -9.32
CA PHE A 83 -6.10 0.01 -10.46
C PHE A 83 -5.10 0.93 -11.13
N ILE A 84 -4.90 0.77 -12.43
CA ILE A 84 -3.92 1.51 -13.20
C ILE A 84 -4.60 2.16 -14.40
N VAL A 85 -4.40 3.47 -14.53
CA VAL A 85 -4.86 4.25 -15.67
C VAL A 85 -3.64 4.67 -16.48
N PHE A 86 -3.40 3.99 -17.59
CA PHE A 86 -2.44 4.42 -18.58
C PHE A 86 -3.09 5.47 -19.49
N THR A 87 -2.40 6.58 -19.71
CA THR A 87 -2.89 7.65 -20.59
C THR A 87 -1.97 7.76 -21.79
N GLU A 88 -2.53 7.66 -22.99
CA GLU A 88 -1.80 7.92 -24.22
C GLU A 88 -1.66 9.42 -24.46
N LYS A 89 -0.66 9.82 -25.25
CA LYS A 89 -0.45 11.20 -25.70
C LYS A 89 -1.65 11.77 -26.46
N SER A 90 -2.45 10.89 -27.09
CA SER A 90 -3.73 11.23 -27.72
C SER A 90 -4.84 11.62 -26.72
N GLY A 91 -4.66 11.32 -25.44
CA GLY A 91 -5.68 11.46 -24.39
C GLY A 91 -6.52 10.19 -24.17
N LYS A 92 -6.36 9.14 -25.00
CA LYS A 92 -7.02 7.85 -24.79
C LYS A 92 -6.53 7.24 -23.46
N LYS A 93 -7.47 6.70 -22.68
CA LYS A 93 -7.18 5.99 -21.44
C LYS A 93 -7.30 4.49 -21.63
N ILE A 94 -6.37 3.76 -21.03
CA ILE A 94 -6.40 2.31 -20.91
C ILE A 94 -6.42 2.01 -19.43
N GLU A 95 -7.54 1.46 -18.97
CA GLU A 95 -7.79 1.15 -17.57
C GLU A 95 -7.59 -0.34 -17.34
N VAL A 96 -6.76 -0.67 -16.35
CA VAL A 96 -6.50 -2.07 -15.98
C VAL A 96 -6.58 -2.27 -14.47
N VAL A 97 -6.94 -3.47 -14.08
CA VAL A 97 -6.73 -3.99 -12.73
C VAL A 97 -5.59 -4.99 -12.79
N THR A 98 -4.68 -4.95 -11.81
CA THR A 98 -3.64 -5.96 -11.68
C THR A 98 -3.74 -6.71 -10.37
N LYS A 99 -3.23 -7.95 -10.36
CA LYS A 99 -3.07 -8.77 -9.17
C LYS A 99 -1.67 -9.38 -9.15
N ASN A 100 -0.98 -9.21 -8.03
CA ASN A 100 0.31 -9.86 -7.78
C ASN A 100 0.57 -10.01 -6.28
N MET A 101 1.54 -10.85 -5.93
CA MET A 101 2.02 -11.00 -4.56
C MET A 101 3.19 -10.04 -4.32
N ALA A 102 3.27 -9.50 -3.10
CA ALA A 102 4.33 -8.62 -2.62
C ALA A 102 4.67 -8.95 -1.15
N SER A 103 5.88 -8.61 -0.72
CA SER A 103 6.34 -8.66 0.66
C SER A 103 6.81 -7.27 1.09
N ASN A 104 7.12 -7.08 2.37
CA ASN A 104 7.69 -5.82 2.85
C ASN A 104 9.08 -5.51 2.26
N GLU A 105 9.76 -6.50 1.71
CA GLU A 105 11.09 -6.39 1.10
C GLU A 105 11.01 -6.27 -0.43
N GLU A 106 10.04 -6.92 -1.07
CA GLU A 106 10.00 -7.06 -2.53
C GLU A 106 8.57 -7.01 -3.09
N CYS A 107 8.37 -6.21 -4.12
CA CYS A 107 7.07 -6.07 -4.79
C CYS A 107 6.82 -7.14 -5.87
N SER A 108 7.85 -7.89 -6.24
CA SER A 108 7.86 -8.88 -7.31
C SER A 108 7.83 -10.34 -6.81
N MET A 109 7.03 -10.62 -5.77
CA MET A 109 6.89 -11.99 -5.24
C MET A 109 6.12 -12.94 -6.19
N SER A 110 5.49 -12.41 -7.23
CA SER A 110 4.85 -13.21 -8.30
C SER A 110 4.84 -12.44 -9.64
N ASP A 111 4.49 -13.15 -10.72
CA ASP A 111 4.05 -12.51 -11.95
C ASP A 111 2.75 -11.70 -11.71
N VAL A 112 2.47 -10.77 -12.62
CA VAL A 112 1.36 -9.82 -12.54
C VAL A 112 0.24 -10.25 -13.47
N GLU A 113 -0.90 -10.64 -12.92
CA GLU A 113 -2.13 -10.83 -13.70
C GLU A 113 -2.71 -9.45 -14.08
N VAL A 114 -3.18 -9.29 -15.31
CA VAL A 114 -3.66 -8.00 -15.85
C VAL A 114 -5.04 -8.18 -16.45
N PHE A 115 -6.02 -7.45 -15.92
CA PHE A 115 -7.39 -7.39 -16.39
C PHE A 115 -7.62 -6.06 -17.09
N VAL A 116 -7.94 -6.07 -18.38
CA VAL A 116 -8.29 -4.86 -19.13
C VAL A 116 -9.77 -4.55 -18.90
N ILE A 117 -10.05 -3.33 -18.43
CA ILE A 117 -11.41 -2.90 -18.14
C ILE A 117 -12.06 -2.40 -19.43
N SER A 118 -13.15 -3.06 -19.83
CA SER A 118 -13.95 -2.67 -21.00
C SER A 118 -15.12 -1.75 -20.67
N ARG A 119 -15.58 -1.75 -19.41
CA ARG A 119 -16.69 -0.92 -18.93
C ARG A 119 -16.59 -0.68 -17.43
N VAL A 120 -16.75 0.57 -17.02
CA VAL A 120 -16.92 0.97 -15.61
C VAL A 120 -18.38 1.39 -15.42
N ILE A 121 -19.01 0.92 -14.34
CA ILE A 121 -20.33 1.38 -13.90
C ILE A 121 -20.14 2.14 -12.60
N SER A 122 -20.44 3.43 -12.61
CA SER A 122 -20.51 4.26 -11.40
C SER A 122 -21.91 4.84 -11.26
N LYS A 123 -22.33 5.08 -10.01
CA LYS A 123 -23.59 5.78 -9.72
C LYS A 123 -23.50 7.26 -10.09
#